data_AF-A0AAN4UCA5-F1
#
_entry.id   AF-A0AAN4UCA5-F1
#
_cell.length_a   1.000
_cell.length_b   1.000
_cell.length_c   1.000
_cell.angle_alpha   90.00
_cell.angle_beta   90.00
_cell.angle_gamma   90.00
#
_symmetry.space_group_name_H-M   'P 1'
#
loop_
_entity.id
_entity.type
_entity.pdbx_description
1 polymer ?
#
loop_
_entity_poly.entity_id
_entity_poly.type
_entity_poly.pdbx_seq_one_letter_code
_entity_poly.pdbx_strand_id
1 'polypeptide(L)'
;MQLQIDSINLKDPAFQPIVSEIAKAIEEAKELSKTRTELPRYMNKQQAAQYLNVSYNSMVSNYIRKNGLKVIIVDGVQRIDKRDCDELMEKLKQ
;
A
#
# COMPACT_ATOMS: atom_id res chain seq x y z
N MET A 1 -15.87 -31.74 -20.90
CA MET A 1 -15.88 -31.95 -19.43
C MET A 1 -15.94 -30.61 -18.75
N GLN A 2 -16.93 -30.39 -17.88
CA GLN A 2 -16.98 -29.26 -16.96
C GLN A 2 -16.69 -29.80 -15.56
N LEU A 3 -15.65 -29.27 -14.90
CA LEU A 3 -15.37 -29.55 -13.49
C LEU A 3 -16.02 -28.42 -12.69
N GLN A 4 -17.07 -28.75 -11.93
CA GLN A 4 -17.64 -27.88 -10.91
C GLN A 4 -17.01 -28.24 -9.58
N ILE A 5 -16.37 -27.27 -8.92
CA ILE A 5 -15.77 -27.46 -7.59
C ILE A 5 -16.85 -27.10 -6.58
N ASP A 6 -17.51 -28.11 -6.01
CA ASP A 6 -18.63 -27.91 -5.08
C ASP A 6 -18.19 -27.56 -3.65
N SER A 7 -16.94 -27.85 -3.28
CA SER A 7 -16.37 -27.40 -2.00
C SER A 7 -14.84 -27.51 -2.00
N ILE A 8 -14.15 -26.47 -1.52
CA ILE A 8 -12.70 -26.46 -1.29
C ILE A 8 -12.46 -26.72 0.19
N ASN A 9 -11.81 -27.83 0.54
CA ASN A 9 -11.43 -28.13 1.91
C ASN A 9 -9.98 -27.70 2.17
N LEU A 10 -9.82 -26.50 2.73
CA LEU A 10 -8.52 -25.87 3.03
C LEU A 10 -7.69 -26.62 4.10
N LYS A 11 -8.23 -27.69 4.71
CA LYS A 11 -7.52 -28.53 5.68
C LYS A 11 -6.69 -29.63 5.03
N ASP A 12 -6.83 -29.85 3.73
CA ASP A 12 -6.11 -30.89 3.02
C ASP A 12 -4.60 -30.55 2.95
N PRO A 13 -3.71 -31.50 3.32
CA PRO A 13 -2.25 -31.34 3.25
C PRO A 13 -1.73 -30.83 1.90
N ALA A 14 -2.39 -31.17 0.79
CA ALA A 14 -2.01 -30.74 -0.55
C ALA A 14 -2.11 -29.22 -0.77
N PHE A 15 -2.97 -28.54 0.00
CA PHE A 15 -3.17 -27.10 -0.09
C PHE A 15 -2.38 -26.30 0.95
N GLN A 16 -1.61 -26.96 1.83
CA GLN A 16 -0.76 -26.30 2.82
C GLN A 16 0.19 -25.24 2.23
N PRO A 17 0.83 -25.46 1.06
CA PRO A 17 1.67 -24.43 0.44
C PRO A 17 0.87 -23.18 0.10
N ILE A 18 -0.34 -23.35 -0.45
CA ILE A 18 -1.23 -22.25 -0.83
C ILE A 18 -1.76 -21.52 0.40
N VAL A 19 -2.15 -22.25 1.45
CA VAL A 19 -2.59 -21.67 2.73
C VAL A 19 -1.46 -20.87 3.38
N SER A 20 -0.21 -21.33 3.29
CA SER A 20 0.94 -20.62 3.85
C SER A 20 1.24 -19.30 3.13
N GLU A 21 1.13 -19.28 1.80
CA GLU A 21 1.32 -18.06 1.02
C GLU A 21 0.18 -17.06 1.24
N ILE A 22 -1.07 -17.54 1.35
CA ILE A 22 -2.21 -16.69 1.73
C ILE A 22 -1.99 -16.09 3.13
N ALA A 23 -1.53 -16.89 4.10
CA ALA A 23 -1.26 -16.42 5.45
C ALA A 23 -0.18 -15.31 5.47
N LYS A 24 0.92 -15.48 4.73
CA LYS A 24 1.95 -14.43 4.57
C LYS A 24 1.38 -13.16 3.96
N ALA A 25 0.63 -13.26 2.87
CA ALA A 25 0.03 -12.10 2.21
C ALA A 25 -0.93 -11.34 3.14
N ILE A 26 -1.68 -12.07 3.98
CA ILE A 26 -2.56 -11.49 5.00
C ILE A 26 -1.75 -10.78 6.09
N GLU A 27 -0.67 -11.37 6.56
CA GLU A 27 0.22 -10.74 7.56
C GLU A 27 0.85 -9.46 7.02
N GLU A 28 1.40 -9.49 5.80
CA GLU A 28 1.97 -8.32 5.13
C GLU A 28 0.92 -7.20 4.98
N ALA A 29 -0.29 -7.56 4.54
CA ALA A 29 -1.39 -6.60 4.41
C ALA A 29 -1.80 -6.00 5.78
N LYS A 30 -1.75 -6.80 6.85
CA LYS A 30 -2.07 -6.36 8.21
C LYS A 30 -1.03 -5.39 8.75
N GLU A 31 0.25 -5.65 8.54
CA GLU A 31 1.33 -4.74 8.95
C GLU A 31 1.30 -3.42 8.15
N LEU A 32 1.00 -3.49 6.85
CA LEU A 32 0.72 -2.30 6.03
C LEU A 32 -0.48 -1.50 6.53
N SER A 33 -1.55 -2.15 7.00
CA SER A 33 -2.71 -1.46 7.56
C SER A 33 -2.40 -0.76 8.88
N LYS A 34 -1.59 -1.37 9.76
CA LYS A 34 -1.18 -0.75 11.03
C LYS A 34 -0.34 0.51 10.80
N THR A 35 0.71 0.38 10.00
CA THR A 35 1.61 1.50 9.67
C THR A 35 0.84 2.67 9.05
N ARG A 36 -0.13 2.42 8.17
CA ARG A 36 -1.00 3.47 7.60
C ARG A 36 -1.87 4.21 8.64
N THR A 37 -2.21 3.57 9.74
CA THR A 37 -3.07 4.12 10.80
C THR A 37 -2.26 4.96 11.79
N GLU A 38 -1.00 4.57 12.04
CA GLU A 38 -0.08 5.25 12.96
C GLU A 38 0.58 6.49 12.35
N LEU A 39 0.61 6.60 11.01
CA LEU A 39 1.25 7.72 10.34
C LEU A 39 0.47 9.05 10.51
N PRO A 40 1.18 10.16 10.73
CA PRO A 40 0.56 11.47 10.90
C PRO A 40 -0.09 11.95 9.60
N ARG A 41 -1.05 12.87 9.70
CA ARG A 41 -1.70 13.48 8.52
C ARG A 41 -0.69 14.16 7.58
N TYR A 42 0.29 14.85 8.14
CA TYR A 42 1.38 15.50 7.39
C TYR A 42 2.65 14.67 7.52
N MET A 43 2.93 13.89 6.48
CA MET A 43 4.03 12.93 6.41
C MET A 43 5.27 13.55 5.78
N ASN A 44 6.45 13.10 6.19
CA ASN A 44 7.67 13.36 5.41
C ASN A 44 7.71 12.45 4.16
N LYS A 45 8.68 12.65 3.27
CA LYS A 45 8.81 11.86 2.03
C LYS A 45 8.98 10.36 2.26
N GLN A 46 9.70 9.95 3.31
CA GLN A 46 9.92 8.54 3.63
C GLN A 46 8.65 7.89 4.16
N GLN A 47 7.95 8.56 5.08
CA GLN A 47 6.67 8.13 5.63
C GLN A 47 5.60 8.04 4.54
N ALA A 48 5.56 8.99 3.63
CA ALA A 48 4.60 8.95 2.52
C ALA A 48 4.93 7.80 1.54
N ALA A 49 6.22 7.47 1.33
CA ALA A 49 6.62 6.30 0.55
C ALA A 49 6.18 4.98 1.22
N GLN A 50 6.32 4.90 2.55
CA GLN A 50 5.81 3.77 3.35
C GLN A 50 4.27 3.67 3.27
N TYR A 51 3.58 4.81 3.38
CA TYR A 51 2.12 4.87 3.29
C TYR A 51 1.60 4.30 1.96
N LEU A 52 2.21 4.71 0.85
CA LEU A 52 1.86 4.23 -0.49
C LEU A 52 2.46 2.86 -0.82
N ASN A 53 3.28 2.30 0.06
CA ASN A 53 4.04 1.06 -0.15
C ASN A 53 4.87 1.08 -1.45
N VAL A 54 5.64 2.15 -1.65
CA VAL A 54 6.50 2.34 -2.83
C VAL A 54 7.93 2.66 -2.40
N SER A 55 8.88 2.42 -3.29
CA SER A 55 10.27 2.84 -3.05
C SER A 55 10.37 4.37 -2.93
N TYR A 56 11.32 4.85 -2.14
CA TYR A 56 11.59 6.29 -2.01
C TYR A 56 11.85 6.95 -3.37
N ASN A 57 12.57 6.26 -4.25
CA ASN A 57 12.84 6.75 -5.60
C ASN A 57 11.57 6.90 -6.41
N SER A 58 10.69 5.90 -6.40
CA SER A 58 9.38 5.96 -7.06
C SER A 58 8.52 7.09 -6.47
N MET A 59 8.56 7.32 -5.16
CA MET A 59 7.83 8.40 -4.52
C MET A 59 8.27 9.78 -5.05
N VAL A 60 9.57 10.02 -5.14
CA VAL A 60 10.09 11.31 -5.61
C VAL A 60 9.94 11.48 -7.13
N SER A 61 10.28 10.47 -7.91
CA SER A 61 10.29 10.57 -9.38
C SER A 61 8.89 10.46 -9.98
N ASN A 62 8.11 9.48 -9.56
CA ASN A 62 6.81 9.20 -10.18
C ASN A 62 5.70 9.99 -9.50
N TYR A 63 5.62 10.02 -8.18
CA TYR A 63 4.50 10.67 -7.50
C TYR A 63 4.69 12.18 -7.40
N ILE A 64 5.83 12.65 -6.90
CA ILE A 64 6.08 14.09 -6.73
C ILE A 64 6.38 14.78 -8.07
N ARG A 65 7.36 14.30 -8.84
CA ARG A 65 7.78 15.00 -10.07
C ARG A 65 6.87 14.75 -11.27
N LYS A 66 6.48 13.50 -11.53
CA LYS A 66 5.71 13.14 -12.74
C LYS A 66 4.21 13.34 -12.56
N ASN A 67 3.66 12.94 -11.41
CA ASN A 67 2.22 12.99 -11.16
C ASN A 67 1.79 14.22 -10.34
N GLY A 68 2.75 15.06 -9.91
CA GLY A 68 2.46 16.36 -9.30
C GLY A 68 1.92 16.30 -7.88
N LEU A 69 2.30 15.29 -7.08
CA LEU A 69 1.94 15.21 -5.66
C LEU A 69 2.38 16.49 -4.93
N LYS A 70 1.43 17.16 -4.29
CA LYS A 70 1.66 18.44 -3.60
C LYS A 70 2.54 18.23 -2.37
N VAL A 71 3.51 19.11 -2.21
CA VAL A 71 4.38 19.16 -1.03
C VAL A 71 4.18 20.52 -0.38
N ILE A 72 3.79 20.51 0.89
CA ILE A 72 3.67 21.71 1.71
C ILE A 72 4.91 21.89 2.57
N ILE A 73 5.19 23.12 2.99
CA ILE A 73 6.28 23.40 3.92
C ILE A 73 5.65 23.80 5.25
N VAL A 74 5.94 23.04 6.30
CA VAL A 74 5.52 23.33 7.68
C VAL A 74 6.80 23.47 8.49
N ASP A 75 7.01 24.64 9.10
CA ASP A 75 8.21 24.97 9.89
C ASP A 75 9.54 24.72 9.16
N GLY A 76 9.58 25.05 7.87
CA GLY A 76 10.78 24.85 7.02
C GLY A 76 11.01 23.41 6.56
N VAL A 77 10.15 22.46 6.95
CA VAL A 77 10.25 21.04 6.58
C VAL A 77 9.20 20.69 5.53
N GLN A 78 9.64 20.01 4.46
CA GLN A 78 8.76 19.49 3.42
C GLN A 78 7.90 18.34 3.94
N ARG A 79 6.59 18.50 3.84
CA ARG A 79 5.55 17.57 4.29
C ARG A 79 4.56 17.30 3.15
N ILE A 80 3.90 16.15 3.21
CA ILE A 80 2.91 15.67 2.24
C ILE A 80 1.64 15.33 3.01
N ASP A 81 0.47 15.85 2.61
CA ASP A 81 -0.81 15.47 3.23
C ASP A 81 -1.22 14.07 2.76
N LYS A 82 -1.63 13.22 3.69
CA LYS A 82 -2.19 11.90 3.42
C LYS A 82 -3.36 11.95 2.43
N ARG A 83 -4.19 13.00 2.49
CA ARG A 83 -5.33 13.18 1.56
C ARG A 83 -4.87 13.39 0.12
N ASP A 84 -3.81 14.16 -0.09
CA ASP A 84 -3.24 14.38 -1.43
C ASP A 84 -2.73 13.06 -2.03
N CYS A 85 -2.16 12.17 -1.19
CA CYS A 85 -1.75 10.83 -1.61
C CYS A 85 -2.96 9.97 -2.04
N ASP A 86 -4.04 9.99 -1.26
CA ASP A 86 -5.26 9.23 -1.56
C ASP A 86 -5.93 9.73 -2.85
N GLU A 87 -6.09 11.05 -2.99
CA GLU A 87 -6.63 11.68 -4.21
C GLU A 87 -5.79 11.35 -5.45
N LEU A 88 -4.46 11.32 -5.32
CA LEU A 88 -3.59 10.98 -6.43
C LEU A 88 -3.72 9.51 -6.83
N MET A 89 -3.84 8.60 -5.85
CA MET A 89 -4.05 7.18 -6.13
C MET A 89 -5.42 6.91 -6.75
N GLU A 90 -6.46 7.66 -6.39
CA GLU A 90 -7.75 7.57 -7.06
C GLU A 90 -7.67 8.03 -8.53
N LYS A 91 -6.96 9.14 -8.80
CA LYS A 91 -6.73 9.61 -10.17
C LYS A 91 -5.93 8.64 -11.03
N LEU A 92 -4.97 7.92 -10.44
CA LEU A 92 -4.14 6.94 -11.16
C LEU A 92 -4.85 5.61 -11.45
N LYS A 93 -6.01 5.36 -10.82
CA LYS A 93 -6.83 4.15 -11.05
C LYS A 93 -7.84 4.32 -12.18
N GLN A 94 -8.07 5.54 -12.68
CA GLN A 94 -8.90 5.83 -13.85
C GLN A 94 -8.11 5.64 -15.14
#